data_AF-A0AA40IBM8-F1
#
_entry.id   AF-A0AA40IBM8-F1
#
_cell.length_a   1.000
_cell.length_b   1.000
_cell.length_c   1.000
_cell.angle_alpha   90.00
_cell.angle_beta   90.00
_cell.angle_gamma   90.00
#
_symmetry.space_group_name_H-M   'P 1'
#
loop_
_entity.id
_entity.type
_entity.pdbx_description
1 polymer ?
#
loop_
_entity_poly.entity_id
_entity_poly.type
_entity_poly.pdbx_seq_one_letter_code
_entity_poly.pdbx_strand_id
1 'polypeptide(L)'
;MGRQKDNPQRKEKEESPERELNDIETSSLSEKEFRVMVIRMFKRMDDKYTQLNDKYTQLNENYKELNENVANMKKNQEEMKNGIATIKNTVEDVKSRIEEAEDCISELEDKVGRNSQTQQQLERRLKKQEESLRELWDNTKRNNICLIGIPEGEEEKQEIENLFEEIMIENFPDIGKKKTMQVQEVHRVPNKLNPKRSTPRHIIIKLANTNNKWSHSHTVSKVLLSLSTMLCHPYPHNIIIPGIGKMYINDRPKYDFITQAWMKKYAM
;
A
#
# COMPACT_ATOMS: atom_id res chain seq x y z
N MET A 1 48.44 22.36 13.54
CA MET A 1 49.32 21.43 12.81
C MET A 1 49.96 22.19 11.69
N GLY A 2 51.29 22.32 11.73
CA GLY A 2 52.03 23.17 10.83
C GLY A 2 52.15 22.62 9.41
N ARG A 3 52.51 23.52 8.50
CA ARG A 3 53.73 23.44 7.68
C ARG A 3 53.92 24.77 6.97
N GLN A 4 54.87 25.56 7.47
CA GLN A 4 55.70 26.40 6.61
C GLN A 4 56.32 25.52 5.53
N LYS A 5 56.35 26.01 4.29
CA LYS A 5 57.41 25.68 3.34
C LYS A 5 57.66 26.89 2.45
N ASP A 6 58.75 27.57 2.80
CA ASP A 6 59.84 27.95 1.91
C ASP A 6 59.48 28.51 0.54
N ASN A 7 59.68 29.83 0.47
CA ASN A 7 60.15 30.54 -0.71
C ASN A 7 61.55 30.03 -1.10
N PRO A 8 61.79 29.77 -2.40
CA PRO A 8 63.08 30.09 -2.98
C PRO A 8 62.88 31.16 -4.05
N GLN A 9 63.44 32.33 -3.76
CA GLN A 9 63.79 33.35 -4.75
C GLN A 9 64.50 32.67 -5.94
N ARG A 10 63.81 32.53 -7.07
CA ARG A 10 64.50 32.38 -8.35
C ARG A 10 65.06 33.75 -8.71
N LYS A 11 66.31 33.98 -8.30
CA LYS A 11 67.22 34.87 -9.02
C LYS A 11 67.49 34.23 -10.37
N GLU A 12 66.63 34.47 -11.35
CA GLU A 12 67.02 34.32 -12.74
C GLU A 12 68.00 35.46 -13.04
N LYS A 13 69.29 35.13 -12.87
CA LYS A 13 70.36 35.78 -13.63
C LYS A 13 70.02 35.52 -15.09
N GLU A 14 69.38 36.47 -15.75
CA GLU A 14 69.49 36.56 -17.20
C GLU A 14 70.94 36.96 -17.49
N GLU A 15 71.74 35.93 -17.73
CA GLU A 15 73.00 36.05 -18.44
C GLU A 15 72.74 36.79 -19.75
N SER A 16 73.40 37.94 -19.86
CA SER A 16 73.61 38.64 -21.11
C SER A 16 74.05 37.67 -22.20
N PRO A 17 73.58 37.87 -23.43
CA PRO A 17 74.51 37.96 -24.52
C PRO A 17 74.46 39.40 -24.99
N GLU A 18 75.30 40.25 -24.38
CA GLU A 18 75.85 41.38 -25.09
C GLU A 18 76.43 40.79 -26.39
N ARG A 19 75.68 40.94 -27.48
CA ARG A 19 76.16 40.56 -28.80
C ARG A 19 77.39 41.39 -29.05
N GLU A 20 78.53 40.74 -28.97
CA GLU A 20 79.85 41.20 -29.37
C GLU A 20 79.71 42.12 -30.59
N LEU A 21 79.91 43.42 -30.37
CA LEU A 21 80.29 44.32 -31.43
C LEU A 21 81.68 43.83 -31.83
N ASN A 22 81.77 43.17 -32.98
CA ASN A 22 83.05 42.82 -33.59
C ASN A 22 83.98 44.04 -33.51
N ASP A 23 84.95 43.98 -32.60
CA ASP A 23 86.07 44.92 -32.53
C ASP A 23 86.93 44.68 -33.77
N ILE A 24 86.52 45.26 -34.89
CA ILE A 24 87.40 45.38 -36.05
C ILE A 24 88.38 46.48 -35.68
N GLU A 25 89.64 46.12 -35.42
CA GLU A 25 90.75 47.06 -35.25
C GLU A 25 90.70 48.14 -36.34
N THR A 26 90.27 49.34 -35.95
CA THR A 26 90.00 50.48 -36.84
C THR A 26 91.27 51.01 -37.51
N SER A 27 92.43 50.56 -37.05
CA SER A 27 93.78 50.92 -37.47
C SER A 27 94.25 50.29 -38.79
N SER A 28 93.51 49.33 -39.37
CA SER A 28 93.90 48.61 -40.61
C SER A 28 92.92 48.73 -41.79
N LEU A 29 91.79 49.42 -41.63
CA LEU A 29 90.74 49.54 -42.65
C LEU A 29 91.06 50.65 -43.68
N SER A 30 90.76 50.40 -44.95
CA SER A 30 90.71 51.48 -45.95
C SER A 30 89.54 52.44 -45.67
N GLU A 31 89.66 53.71 -46.06
CA GLU A 31 88.62 54.72 -45.80
C GLU A 31 87.23 54.31 -46.33
N LYS A 32 87.20 53.57 -47.45
CA LYS A 32 85.97 53.02 -48.04
C LYS A 32 85.32 51.98 -47.11
N GLU A 33 86.11 51.12 -46.47
CA GLU A 33 85.62 50.10 -45.55
C GLU A 33 85.14 50.71 -44.23
N PHE A 34 85.84 51.74 -43.72
CA PHE A 34 85.39 52.51 -42.55
C PHE A 34 84.03 53.19 -42.80
N ARG A 35 83.86 53.88 -43.94
CA ARG A 35 82.59 54.52 -44.31
C ARG A 35 81.44 53.51 -44.39
N VAL A 36 81.67 52.32 -44.97
CA VAL A 36 80.68 51.24 -45.04
C VAL A 36 80.32 50.70 -43.64
N MET A 37 81.30 50.55 -42.75
CA MET A 37 81.06 50.12 -41.37
C MET A 37 80.17 51.10 -40.60
N VAL A 38 80.44 52.40 -40.72
CA VAL A 38 79.66 53.47 -40.09
C VAL A 38 78.21 53.48 -40.59
N ILE A 39 77.99 53.39 -41.90
CA ILE A 39 76.65 53.29 -42.50
C ILE A 39 75.90 52.05 -41.95
N ARG A 40 76.59 50.90 -41.81
CA ARG A 40 76.00 49.67 -41.25
C ARG A 40 75.64 49.81 -39.76
N MET A 41 76.44 50.53 -38.98
CA MET A 41 76.15 50.82 -37.58
C MET A 41 74.91 51.72 -37.45
N PHE A 42 74.83 52.79 -38.24
CA PHE A 42 73.65 53.65 -38.27
C PHE A 42 72.40 52.91 -38.71
N LYS A 43 72.47 52.07 -39.75
CA LYS A 43 71.34 51.23 -40.18
C LYS A 43 70.88 50.28 -39.08
N ARG A 44 71.81 49.61 -38.38
CA ARG A 44 71.49 48.75 -37.22
C ARG A 44 70.84 49.53 -36.07
N MET A 45 71.22 50.78 -35.87
CA MET A 45 70.63 51.65 -34.85
C MET A 45 69.21 52.05 -35.23
N ASP A 46 69.00 52.43 -36.50
CA ASP A 46 67.69 52.78 -37.06
C ASP A 46 66.72 51.58 -36.98
N ASP A 47 67.16 50.39 -37.41
CA ASP A 47 66.37 49.15 -37.32
C ASP A 47 65.95 48.84 -35.86
N LYS A 48 66.85 49.07 -34.89
CA LYS A 48 66.56 48.90 -33.46
C LYS A 48 65.56 49.96 -32.96
N TYR A 49 65.70 51.20 -33.40
CA TYR A 49 64.80 52.29 -33.04
C TYR A 49 63.39 52.02 -33.57
N THR A 50 63.24 51.59 -34.83
CA THR A 50 61.96 51.19 -35.41
C THR A 50 61.33 50.03 -34.64
N GLN A 51 62.09 48.96 -34.34
CA GLN A 51 61.59 47.84 -33.53
C GLN A 51 61.13 48.26 -32.13
N LEU A 52 61.85 49.19 -31.49
CA LEU A 52 61.48 49.70 -30.18
C LEU A 52 60.17 50.51 -30.26
N ASN A 53 60.02 51.34 -31.29
CA ASN A 53 58.80 52.12 -31.52
C ASN A 53 57.59 51.24 -31.83
N ASP A 54 57.78 50.17 -32.60
CA ASP A 54 56.73 49.18 -32.90
C ASP A 54 56.29 48.45 -31.62
N LYS A 55 57.24 48.02 -30.79
CA LYS A 55 56.95 47.42 -29.47
C LYS A 55 56.19 48.38 -28.56
N TYR A 56 56.57 49.66 -28.55
CA TYR A 56 55.89 50.68 -27.76
C TYR A 56 54.44 50.88 -28.22
N THR A 57 54.21 50.86 -29.55
CA THR A 57 52.87 50.98 -30.14
C THR A 57 51.99 49.79 -29.77
N GLN A 58 52.50 48.56 -29.92
CA GLN A 58 51.81 47.33 -29.52
C GLN A 58 51.49 47.31 -28.02
N LEU A 59 52.42 47.75 -27.18
CA LEU A 59 52.21 47.84 -25.73
C LEU A 59 51.05 48.79 -25.39
N ASN A 60 50.98 49.93 -26.07
CA ASN A 60 49.93 50.91 -25.86
C ASN A 60 48.55 50.40 -26.33
N GLU A 61 48.50 49.68 -27.46
CA GLU A 61 47.28 49.02 -27.94
C GLU A 61 46.80 47.95 -26.96
N ASN A 62 47.69 47.07 -26.49
CA ASN A 62 47.38 46.05 -25.50
C ASN A 62 46.89 46.67 -24.17
N TYR A 63 47.50 47.78 -23.75
CA TYR A 63 47.07 48.50 -22.55
C TYR A 63 45.64 49.06 -22.70
N LYS A 64 45.30 49.57 -23.89
CA LYS A 64 43.94 50.04 -24.18
C LYS A 64 42.93 48.89 -24.16
N GLU A 65 43.24 47.78 -24.82
CA GLU A 65 42.39 46.58 -24.83
C GLU A 65 42.20 46.02 -23.41
N LEU A 66 43.27 45.97 -22.61
CA LEU A 66 43.19 45.54 -21.22
C LEU A 66 42.24 46.41 -20.39
N ASN A 67 42.28 47.73 -20.57
CA ASN A 67 41.37 48.65 -19.88
C ASN A 67 39.91 48.47 -20.29
N GLU A 68 39.65 48.26 -21.59
CA GLU A 68 38.30 47.94 -22.09
C GLU A 68 37.78 46.62 -21.50
N ASN A 69 38.63 45.59 -21.46
CA ASN A 69 38.30 44.31 -20.83
C ASN A 69 38.01 44.46 -19.33
N VAL A 70 38.81 45.24 -18.60
CA VAL A 70 38.57 45.52 -17.17
C VAL A 70 37.25 46.28 -16.95
N ALA A 71 36.91 47.23 -17.81
CA ALA A 71 35.63 47.93 -17.74
C ALA A 71 34.44 46.98 -17.95
N ASN A 72 34.53 46.09 -18.95
CA ASN A 72 33.51 45.08 -19.21
C ASN A 72 33.35 44.09 -18.04
N MET A 73 34.46 43.62 -17.45
CA MET A 73 34.41 42.76 -16.26
C MET A 73 33.72 43.43 -15.08
N LYS A 74 33.98 44.72 -14.84
CA LYS A 74 33.31 45.49 -13.77
C LYS A 74 31.80 45.58 -14.00
N LYS A 75 31.37 45.82 -15.24
CA LYS A 75 29.95 45.86 -15.59
C LYS A 75 29.27 44.50 -15.33
N ASN A 76 29.87 43.41 -15.81
CA ASN A 76 29.36 42.06 -15.58
C ASN A 76 29.30 41.72 -14.08
N GLN A 77 30.29 42.17 -13.31
CA GLN A 77 30.30 42.00 -11.86
C GLN A 77 29.11 42.68 -11.18
N GLU A 78 28.73 43.87 -11.64
CA GLU A 78 27.58 44.59 -11.08
C GLU A 78 26.24 43.94 -11.47
N GLU A 79 26.11 43.49 -12.71
CA GLU A 79 24.95 42.70 -13.17
C GLU A 79 24.79 41.42 -12.34
N MET A 80 25.89 40.70 -12.07
CA MET A 80 25.88 39.52 -11.21
C MET A 80 25.44 39.85 -9.78
N LYS A 81 25.93 40.94 -9.18
CA LYS A 81 25.50 41.35 -7.82
C LYS A 81 24.00 41.64 -7.77
N ASN A 82 23.48 42.34 -8.77
CA ASN A 82 22.06 42.65 -8.86
C ASN A 82 21.24 41.36 -8.98
N GLY A 83 21.67 40.42 -9.83
CA GLY A 83 21.05 39.09 -9.95
C GLY A 83 21.05 38.31 -8.63
N ILE A 84 22.18 38.31 -7.91
CA ILE A 84 22.30 37.67 -6.58
C ILE A 84 21.33 38.31 -5.58
N ALA A 85 21.19 39.63 -5.57
CA ALA A 85 20.26 40.33 -4.69
C ALA A 85 18.80 39.95 -4.98
N THR A 86 18.42 39.87 -6.26
CA THR A 86 17.09 39.39 -6.67
C THR A 86 16.85 37.96 -6.21
N ILE A 87 17.81 37.05 -6.44
CA ILE A 87 17.70 35.65 -6.01
C ILE A 87 17.53 35.57 -4.50
N LYS A 88 18.32 36.32 -3.73
CA LYS A 88 18.23 36.35 -2.27
C LYS A 88 16.81 36.70 -1.80
N ASN A 89 16.22 37.75 -2.35
CA ASN A 89 14.86 38.16 -2.00
C ASN A 89 13.82 37.08 -2.36
N THR A 90 13.96 36.44 -3.52
CA THR A 90 13.06 35.34 -3.90
C THR A 90 13.20 34.11 -3.00
N VAL A 91 14.40 33.81 -2.51
CA VAL A 91 14.63 32.70 -1.56
C VAL A 91 14.03 33.02 -0.20
N GLU A 92 14.10 34.27 0.26
CA GLU A 92 13.45 34.70 1.50
C GLU A 92 11.91 34.60 1.40
N ASP A 93 11.31 35.01 0.28
CA ASP A 93 9.86 34.84 0.03
C ASP A 93 9.43 33.36 -0.03
N VAL A 94 10.21 32.52 -0.72
CA VAL A 94 9.96 31.08 -0.77
C VAL A 94 10.05 30.48 0.63
N LYS A 95 11.00 30.94 1.45
CA LYS A 95 11.15 30.46 2.84
C LYS A 95 9.90 30.76 3.68
N SER A 96 9.38 31.99 3.66
CA SER A 96 8.18 32.32 4.44
C SER A 96 6.96 31.52 3.98
N ARG A 97 6.81 31.31 2.66
CA ARG A 97 5.72 30.48 2.11
C ARG A 97 5.83 29.00 2.51
N ILE A 98 7.05 28.49 2.69
CA ILE A 98 7.26 27.12 3.19
C ILE A 98 6.87 27.04 4.67
N GLU A 99 7.28 28.00 5.50
CA GLU A 99 6.90 28.04 6.92
C GLU A 99 5.35 28.07 7.08
N GLU A 100 4.66 28.91 6.30
CA GLU A 100 3.19 28.94 6.27
C GLU A 100 2.55 27.60 5.84
N ALA A 101 3.17 26.91 4.88
CA ALA A 101 2.68 25.62 4.41
C ALA A 101 2.89 24.52 5.47
N GLU A 102 4.00 24.54 6.20
CA GLU A 102 4.29 23.60 7.29
C GLU A 102 3.29 23.73 8.45
N ASP A 103 2.94 24.97 8.83
CA ASP A 103 1.91 25.23 9.84
C ASP A 103 0.53 24.71 9.39
N CYS A 104 0.17 24.95 8.12
CA CYS A 104 -1.09 24.45 7.55
C CYS A 104 -1.15 22.92 7.51
N ILE A 105 -0.05 22.26 7.16
CA ILE A 105 0.05 20.78 7.18
C ILE A 105 -0.14 20.27 8.61
N SER A 106 0.50 20.89 9.60
CA SER A 106 0.36 20.50 11.01
C SER A 106 -1.10 20.58 11.49
N GLU A 107 -1.82 21.65 11.15
CA GLU A 107 -3.25 21.75 11.47
C GLU A 107 -4.11 20.68 10.78
N LEU A 108 -3.78 20.33 9.54
CA LEU A 108 -4.49 19.32 8.78
C LEU A 108 -4.24 17.93 9.36
N GLU A 109 -3.02 17.62 9.79
CA GLU A 109 -2.68 16.37 10.48
C GLU A 109 -3.51 16.20 11.75
N ASP A 110 -3.63 17.26 12.57
CA ASP A 110 -4.47 17.26 13.76
C ASP A 110 -5.96 17.05 13.45
N LYS A 111 -6.47 17.66 12.37
CA LYS A 111 -7.86 17.47 11.91
C LYS A 111 -8.09 16.03 11.43
N VAL A 112 -7.15 15.48 10.66
CA VAL A 112 -7.20 14.09 10.18
C VAL A 112 -7.15 13.10 11.34
N GLY A 113 -6.31 13.33 12.35
CA GLY A 113 -6.24 12.51 13.55
C GLY A 113 -7.59 12.45 14.29
N ARG A 114 -8.22 13.61 14.52
CA ARG A 114 -9.56 13.69 15.14
C ARG A 114 -10.64 12.99 14.33
N ASN A 115 -10.61 13.13 13.01
CA ASN A 115 -11.57 12.47 12.11
C ASN A 115 -11.40 10.95 12.13
N SER A 116 -10.16 10.45 12.10
CA SER A 116 -9.87 9.01 12.19
C SER A 116 -10.39 8.42 13.50
N GLN A 117 -10.16 9.10 14.63
CA GLN A 117 -10.70 8.68 15.92
C GLN A 117 -12.23 8.63 15.92
N THR A 118 -12.88 9.64 15.34
CA THR A 118 -14.35 9.69 15.21
C THR A 118 -14.89 8.55 14.35
N GLN A 119 -14.23 8.26 13.22
CA GLN A 119 -14.58 7.14 12.35
C GLN A 119 -14.49 5.80 13.09
N GLN A 120 -13.40 5.55 13.83
CA GLN A 120 -13.25 4.33 14.62
C GLN A 120 -14.36 4.18 15.68
N GLN A 121 -14.80 5.28 16.30
CA GLN A 121 -15.91 5.24 17.24
C GLN A 121 -17.24 4.91 16.55
N LEU A 122 -17.50 5.46 15.38
CA LEU A 122 -18.70 5.15 14.58
C LEU A 122 -18.71 3.67 14.15
N GLU A 123 -17.58 3.14 13.68
CA GLU A 123 -17.46 1.73 13.30
C GLU A 123 -17.75 0.80 14.49
N ARG A 124 -17.20 1.10 15.68
CA ARG A 124 -17.50 0.32 16.89
C ARG A 124 -18.98 0.37 17.27
N ARG A 125 -19.65 1.52 17.09
CA ARG A 125 -21.08 1.67 17.35
C ARG A 125 -21.91 0.88 16.35
N LEU A 126 -21.58 0.95 15.07
CA LEU A 126 -22.27 0.19 14.02
C LEU A 126 -22.12 -1.32 14.24
N LYS A 127 -20.93 -1.78 14.61
CA LYS A 127 -20.69 -3.20 14.93
C LYS A 127 -21.55 -3.68 16.11
N LYS A 128 -21.60 -2.90 17.20
CA LYS A 128 -22.48 -3.21 18.35
C LYS A 128 -23.96 -3.20 17.96
N GLN A 129 -24.37 -2.28 17.10
CA GLN A 129 -25.74 -2.23 16.59
C GLN A 129 -26.05 -3.45 15.72
N GLU A 130 -25.11 -3.89 14.86
CA GLU A 130 -25.27 -5.09 14.05
C GLU A 130 -25.41 -6.34 14.92
N GLU A 131 -24.54 -6.51 15.92
CA GLU A 131 -24.58 -7.61 16.89
C GLU A 131 -25.92 -7.61 17.64
N SER A 132 -26.36 -6.45 18.14
CA SER A 132 -27.65 -6.31 18.83
C SER A 132 -28.84 -6.64 17.92
N LEU A 133 -28.82 -6.21 16.66
CA LEU A 133 -29.85 -6.55 15.69
C LEU A 133 -29.88 -8.05 15.38
N ARG A 134 -28.71 -8.68 15.28
CA ARG A 134 -28.58 -10.13 15.09
C ARG A 134 -29.20 -10.89 16.27
N GLU A 135 -28.86 -10.51 17.50
CA GLU A 135 -29.45 -11.10 18.71
C GLU A 135 -30.97 -10.90 18.78
N LEU A 136 -31.48 -9.71 18.47
CA LEU A 136 -32.91 -9.44 18.43
C LEU A 136 -33.63 -10.28 17.37
N TRP A 137 -33.00 -10.46 16.20
CA TRP A 137 -33.54 -11.27 15.12
C TRP A 137 -33.56 -12.75 15.47
N ASP A 138 -32.48 -13.27 16.05
CA ASP A 138 -32.40 -14.66 16.54
C ASP A 138 -33.42 -14.90 17.67
N ASN A 139 -33.57 -13.95 18.60
CA ASN A 139 -34.58 -14.01 19.65
C ASN A 139 -36.00 -14.02 19.08
N THR A 140 -36.27 -13.21 18.06
CA THR A 140 -37.58 -13.16 17.39
C THR A 140 -37.90 -14.47 16.66
N LYS A 141 -36.88 -15.13 16.10
CA LYS A 141 -37.01 -16.38 15.36
C LYS A 141 -36.91 -17.64 16.20
N ARG A 142 -36.56 -17.52 17.48
CA ARG A 142 -36.35 -18.65 18.39
C ARG A 142 -37.50 -19.65 18.44
N ASN A 143 -38.73 -19.18 18.23
CA ASN A 143 -39.95 -19.99 18.27
C ASN A 143 -40.55 -20.26 16.88
N ASN A 144 -39.80 -19.98 15.82
CA ASN A 144 -40.25 -20.19 14.45
C ASN A 144 -39.77 -21.56 13.96
N ILE A 145 -40.69 -22.36 13.42
CA ILE A 145 -40.42 -23.61 12.73
C ILE A 145 -40.60 -23.40 11.23
N CYS A 146 -39.70 -23.96 10.43
CA CYS A 146 -39.72 -23.84 8.98
C CYS A 146 -40.08 -25.19 8.35
N LEU A 147 -41.26 -25.27 7.72
CA LEU A 147 -41.68 -26.44 6.94
C LEU A 147 -41.28 -26.24 5.48
N ILE A 148 -40.66 -27.27 4.89
CA ILE A 148 -40.12 -27.26 3.52
C ILE A 148 -40.83 -28.37 2.73
N GLY A 149 -41.17 -28.09 1.47
CA GLY A 149 -41.72 -29.09 0.56
C GLY A 149 -43.25 -29.19 0.51
N ILE A 150 -43.97 -28.33 1.25
CA ILE A 150 -45.44 -28.29 1.20
C ILE A 150 -45.90 -27.66 -0.13
N PRO A 151 -46.71 -28.34 -0.97
CA PRO A 151 -47.22 -27.81 -2.26
C PRO A 151 -47.92 -26.47 -2.13
N GLU A 152 -47.86 -25.60 -3.15
CA GLU A 152 -48.59 -24.31 -3.13
C GLU A 152 -50.09 -24.54 -3.42
N GLY A 153 -50.97 -23.90 -2.64
CA GLY A 153 -52.43 -23.98 -2.83
C GLY A 153 -53.22 -24.64 -1.68
N GLU A 154 -52.58 -25.43 -0.83
CA GLU A 154 -53.15 -26.06 0.38
C GLU A 154 -52.74 -25.24 1.62
N GLU A 155 -53.20 -23.99 1.69
CA GLU A 155 -52.65 -22.98 2.62
C GLU A 155 -53.69 -22.40 3.59
N GLU A 156 -54.81 -23.09 3.83
CA GLU A 156 -55.68 -22.66 4.92
C GLU A 156 -54.93 -22.79 6.25
N LYS A 157 -54.96 -21.74 7.06
CA LYS A 157 -54.24 -21.68 8.35
C LYS A 157 -54.56 -22.91 9.21
N GLN A 158 -55.82 -23.34 9.23
CA GLN A 158 -56.28 -24.50 9.99
C GLN A 158 -55.71 -25.82 9.45
N GLU A 159 -55.58 -25.97 8.12
CA GLU A 159 -55.02 -27.17 7.50
C GLU A 159 -53.54 -27.32 7.82
N ILE A 160 -52.76 -26.22 7.76
CA ILE A 160 -51.34 -26.25 8.11
C ILE A 160 -51.12 -26.50 9.61
N GLU A 161 -51.97 -25.94 10.47
CA GLU A 161 -51.92 -26.21 11.90
C GLU A 161 -52.21 -27.68 12.21
N ASN A 162 -53.25 -28.27 11.61
CA ASN A 162 -53.57 -29.69 11.76
C ASN A 162 -52.44 -30.59 11.23
N LEU A 163 -51.90 -30.27 10.05
CA LEU A 163 -50.76 -30.99 9.46
C LEU A 163 -49.53 -30.92 10.37
N PHE A 164 -49.25 -29.76 10.97
CA PHE A 164 -48.16 -29.62 11.93
C PHE A 164 -48.39 -30.49 13.18
N GLU A 165 -49.61 -30.52 13.73
CA GLU A 165 -49.95 -31.40 14.85
C GLU A 165 -49.78 -32.88 14.50
N GLU A 166 -50.24 -33.32 13.33
CA GLU A 166 -50.08 -34.70 12.84
C GLU A 166 -48.61 -35.08 12.70
N ILE A 167 -47.79 -34.25 12.05
CA ILE A 167 -46.34 -34.47 11.92
C ILE A 167 -45.68 -34.59 13.29
N MET A 168 -46.07 -33.74 14.24
CA MET A 168 -45.53 -33.77 15.60
C MET A 168 -45.95 -35.01 16.39
N ILE A 169 -47.17 -35.51 16.22
CA ILE A 169 -47.65 -36.74 16.87
C ILE A 169 -46.97 -37.97 16.26
N GLU A 170 -46.83 -38.02 14.94
CA GLU A 170 -46.22 -39.13 14.22
C GLU A 170 -44.73 -39.29 14.55
N ASN A 171 -43.99 -38.18 14.52
CA ASN A 171 -42.53 -38.21 14.72
C ASN A 171 -42.12 -38.07 16.19
N PHE A 172 -42.90 -37.34 17.01
CA PHE A 172 -42.58 -37.03 18.40
C PHE A 172 -43.79 -37.23 19.33
N PRO A 173 -44.30 -38.47 19.47
CA PRO A 173 -45.55 -38.75 20.20
C PRO A 173 -45.55 -38.27 21.67
N ASP A 174 -44.40 -38.27 22.33
CA ASP A 174 -44.26 -37.76 23.72
C ASP A 174 -44.50 -36.24 23.85
N ILE A 175 -44.36 -35.54 22.73
CA ILE A 175 -44.52 -34.09 22.60
C ILE A 175 -45.87 -33.78 21.95
N GLY A 176 -46.21 -34.43 20.83
CA GLY A 176 -47.44 -34.18 20.09
C GLY A 176 -48.72 -34.49 20.89
N LYS A 177 -48.69 -35.45 21.82
CA LYS A 177 -49.84 -35.74 22.71
C LYS A 177 -50.08 -34.66 23.78
N LYS A 178 -49.07 -33.85 24.09
CA LYS A 178 -49.20 -32.70 25.00
C LYS A 178 -49.57 -31.50 24.14
N LYS A 179 -50.81 -31.01 24.25
CA LYS A 179 -51.34 -29.83 23.54
C LYS A 179 -50.70 -28.49 23.96
N THR A 180 -49.40 -28.51 24.26
CA THR A 180 -48.62 -27.43 24.86
C THR A 180 -48.07 -26.43 23.85
N MET A 181 -48.12 -26.75 22.55
CA MET A 181 -47.57 -25.93 21.48
C MET A 181 -48.73 -25.24 20.75
N GLN A 182 -49.02 -23.99 21.14
CA GLN A 182 -50.02 -23.17 20.45
C GLN A 182 -49.35 -22.46 19.27
N VAL A 183 -49.96 -22.53 18.09
CA VAL A 183 -49.51 -21.77 16.92
C VAL A 183 -50.06 -20.35 17.01
N GLN A 184 -49.17 -19.36 16.92
CA GLN A 184 -49.54 -17.95 16.93
C GLN A 184 -49.84 -17.46 15.51
N GLU A 185 -48.97 -17.82 14.57
CA GLU A 185 -49.03 -17.34 13.19
C GLU A 185 -48.45 -18.38 12.24
N VAL A 186 -49.05 -18.48 11.06
CA VAL A 186 -48.56 -19.32 9.96
C VAL A 186 -48.53 -18.45 8.72
N HIS A 187 -47.39 -18.40 8.04
CA HIS A 187 -47.31 -17.69 6.78
C HIS A 187 -46.25 -18.31 5.85
N ARG A 188 -46.46 -18.18 4.54
CA ARG A 188 -45.44 -18.48 3.54
C ARG A 188 -44.36 -17.39 3.53
N VAL A 189 -43.14 -17.76 3.17
CA VAL A 189 -42.10 -16.77 2.89
C VAL A 189 -42.50 -15.92 1.67
N PRO A 190 -42.39 -14.58 1.73
CA PRO A 190 -42.72 -13.71 0.59
C PRO A 190 -41.89 -14.02 -0.66
N ASN A 191 -42.50 -13.91 -1.83
CA ASN A 191 -41.89 -14.25 -3.12
C ASN A 191 -41.00 -13.12 -3.69
N LYS A 192 -40.12 -12.55 -2.87
CA LYS A 192 -39.33 -11.35 -3.26
C LYS A 192 -38.02 -11.65 -3.98
N LEU A 193 -37.51 -12.88 -3.93
CA LEU A 193 -36.14 -13.19 -4.36
C LEU A 193 -36.04 -13.97 -5.69
N ASN A 194 -37.08 -14.71 -6.12
CA ASN A 194 -37.07 -15.40 -7.41
C ASN A 194 -38.47 -15.82 -7.88
N PRO A 195 -39.12 -15.09 -8.81
CA PRO A 195 -40.47 -15.41 -9.29
C PRO A 195 -40.55 -16.69 -10.14
N LYS A 196 -39.41 -17.28 -10.55
CA LYS A 196 -39.35 -18.52 -11.36
C LYS A 196 -38.99 -19.77 -10.56
N ARG A 197 -39.06 -19.71 -9.22
CA ARG A 197 -38.70 -20.85 -8.37
C ARG A 197 -39.72 -21.99 -8.58
N SER A 198 -39.24 -23.16 -9.02
CA SER A 198 -40.06 -24.35 -9.23
C SER A 198 -40.34 -25.15 -7.95
N THR A 199 -39.59 -24.90 -6.88
CA THR A 199 -39.80 -25.55 -5.58
C THR A 199 -40.80 -24.75 -4.74
N PRO A 200 -41.72 -25.40 -4.01
CA PRO A 200 -42.66 -24.71 -3.13
C PRO A 200 -41.98 -23.81 -2.10
N ARG A 201 -42.58 -22.66 -1.80
CA ARG A 201 -42.06 -21.73 -0.79
C ARG A 201 -42.11 -22.34 0.61
N HIS A 202 -41.16 -22.00 1.47
CA HIS A 202 -41.19 -22.51 2.84
C HIS A 202 -42.35 -21.85 3.62
N ILE A 203 -42.93 -22.61 4.56
CA ILE A 203 -43.92 -22.10 5.51
C ILE A 203 -43.20 -21.86 6.84
N ILE A 204 -43.42 -20.68 7.43
CA ILE A 204 -42.96 -20.33 8.76
C ILE A 204 -44.15 -20.46 9.72
N ILE A 205 -44.00 -21.32 10.72
CA ILE A 205 -44.94 -21.47 11.84
C ILE A 205 -44.31 -20.80 13.05
N LYS A 206 -44.94 -19.73 13.55
CA LYS A 206 -44.56 -19.05 14.77
C LYS A 206 -45.33 -19.63 15.93
N LEU A 207 -44.63 -20.21 16.89
CA LEU A 207 -45.25 -20.76 18.11
C LEU A 207 -45.44 -19.66 19.16
N ALA A 208 -46.58 -19.70 19.85
CA ALA A 208 -46.85 -18.86 21.00
C ALA A 208 -45.84 -19.19 22.10
N ASN A 209 -45.24 -18.14 22.65
CA ASN A 209 -44.20 -18.23 23.68
C ASN A 209 -44.85 -18.68 25.00
N THR A 210 -45.10 -19.99 25.14
CA THR A 210 -45.51 -20.55 26.42
C THR A 210 -44.26 -20.67 27.29
N ASN A 211 -44.35 -20.36 28.59
CA ASN A 211 -43.27 -20.46 29.59
C ASN A 211 -42.74 -21.90 29.81
N ASN A 212 -43.01 -22.79 28.86
CA ASN A 212 -42.76 -24.20 28.92
C ASN A 212 -41.35 -24.46 28.39
N LYS A 213 -40.68 -25.42 29.02
CA LYS A 213 -39.27 -25.83 28.84
C LYS A 213 -38.91 -26.37 27.44
N TRP A 214 -39.57 -25.89 26.41
CA TRP A 214 -39.36 -26.30 25.03
C TRP A 214 -38.27 -25.41 24.42
N SER A 215 -37.09 -25.99 24.28
CA SER A 215 -35.94 -25.40 23.60
C SER A 215 -35.64 -26.27 22.40
N HIS A 216 -35.52 -25.69 21.19
CA HIS A 216 -35.02 -26.37 20.01
C HIS A 216 -33.70 -27.12 20.30
N SER A 217 -32.86 -26.60 21.21
CA SER A 217 -31.62 -27.24 21.65
C SER A 217 -31.86 -28.54 22.42
N HIS A 218 -32.94 -28.69 23.19
CA HIS A 218 -33.29 -29.95 23.87
C HIS A 218 -33.73 -31.04 22.89
N THR A 219 -34.42 -30.66 21.80
CA THR A 219 -34.87 -31.59 20.75
C THR A 219 -33.73 -31.99 19.83
N VAL A 220 -32.89 -31.05 19.39
CA VAL A 220 -31.67 -31.36 18.62
C VAL A 220 -30.72 -32.22 19.46
N SER A 221 -30.56 -31.94 20.76
CA SER A 221 -29.75 -32.79 21.63
C SER A 221 -30.33 -34.20 21.74
N LYS A 222 -31.64 -34.37 21.86
CA LYS A 222 -32.29 -35.70 21.89
C LYS A 222 -32.18 -36.44 20.57
N VAL A 223 -32.32 -35.75 19.43
CA VAL A 223 -32.13 -36.33 18.09
C VAL A 223 -30.68 -36.72 17.88
N LEU A 224 -29.72 -35.88 18.26
CA LEU A 224 -28.29 -36.19 18.22
C LEU A 224 -27.93 -37.32 19.19
N LEU A 225 -28.57 -37.42 20.36
CA LEU A 225 -28.39 -38.54 21.29
C LEU A 225 -28.98 -39.83 20.72
N SER A 226 -30.14 -39.76 20.05
CA SER A 226 -30.76 -40.89 19.37
C SER A 226 -29.92 -41.38 18.18
N LEU A 227 -29.39 -40.45 17.38
CA LEU A 227 -28.45 -40.76 16.30
C LEU A 227 -27.12 -41.30 16.85
N SER A 228 -26.59 -40.70 17.91
CA SER A 228 -25.37 -41.16 18.59
C SER A 228 -25.54 -42.55 19.19
N THR A 229 -26.70 -42.86 19.79
CA THR A 229 -26.99 -44.21 20.31
C THR A 229 -27.17 -45.23 19.19
N MET A 230 -27.80 -44.87 18.07
CA MET A 230 -27.85 -45.71 16.86
C MET A 230 -26.47 -45.99 16.27
N LEU A 231 -25.57 -45.01 16.26
CA LEU A 231 -24.25 -45.11 15.67
C LEU A 231 -23.21 -45.73 16.61
N CYS A 232 -23.36 -45.59 17.93
CA CYS A 232 -22.43 -46.12 18.93
C CYS A 232 -22.81 -47.54 19.44
N HIS A 233 -24.09 -47.91 19.42
CA HIS A 233 -24.56 -49.23 19.88
C HIS A 233 -25.52 -49.83 18.84
N PRO A 234 -24.99 -50.52 17.80
CA PRO A 234 -25.84 -51.09 16.76
C PRO A 234 -26.78 -52.13 17.36
N TYR A 235 -28.08 -52.01 17.10
CA TYR A 235 -29.12 -52.92 17.59
C TYR A 235 -29.23 -54.13 16.65
N PRO A 236 -28.57 -55.27 16.96
CA PRO A 236 -28.24 -56.26 15.95
C PRO A 236 -29.41 -57.20 15.61
N HIS A 237 -30.51 -57.10 16.36
CA HIS A 237 -31.71 -57.92 16.19
C HIS A 237 -32.73 -57.34 15.20
N ASN A 238 -32.55 -56.09 14.76
CA ASN A 238 -33.47 -55.43 13.82
C ASN A 238 -32.71 -54.66 12.71
N ILE A 239 -31.76 -55.33 12.04
CA ILE A 239 -30.96 -54.74 10.96
C ILE A 239 -31.55 -55.14 9.59
N ILE A 240 -31.62 -54.17 8.67
CA ILE A 240 -32.15 -54.31 7.28
C ILE A 240 -31.51 -55.49 6.53
N ILE A 241 -30.26 -55.83 6.87
CA ILE A 241 -29.55 -57.01 6.37
C ILE A 241 -29.32 -57.97 7.54
N PRO A 242 -30.23 -58.95 7.75
CA PRO A 242 -30.18 -59.85 8.91
C PRO A 242 -28.87 -60.64 9.02
N GLY A 243 -28.20 -60.91 7.89
CA GLY A 243 -26.90 -61.61 7.86
C GLY A 243 -25.78 -60.83 8.53
N ILE A 244 -25.77 -59.49 8.42
CA ILE A 244 -24.75 -58.63 9.03
C ILE A 244 -24.98 -58.55 10.54
N GLY A 245 -26.23 -58.46 10.99
CA GLY A 245 -26.56 -58.50 12.43
C GLY A 245 -26.19 -59.82 13.09
N LYS A 246 -26.46 -60.95 12.42
CA LYS A 246 -26.00 -62.27 12.89
C LYS A 246 -24.47 -62.36 12.96
N MET A 247 -23.77 -61.81 11.97
CA MET A 247 -22.30 -61.77 11.97
C MET A 247 -21.75 -60.89 13.10
N TYR A 248 -22.36 -59.73 13.36
CA TYR A 248 -22.01 -58.85 14.47
C TYR A 248 -22.12 -59.53 15.84
N ILE A 249 -23.17 -60.33 16.05
CA ILE A 249 -23.41 -61.06 17.32
C ILE A 249 -22.51 -62.30 17.43
N ASN A 250 -22.39 -63.09 16.36
CA ASN A 250 -21.80 -64.42 16.42
C ASN A 250 -20.30 -64.46 16.03
N ASP A 251 -19.82 -63.49 15.26
CA ASP A 251 -18.44 -63.44 14.74
C ASP A 251 -17.97 -61.98 14.57
N ARG A 252 -17.67 -61.37 15.72
CA ARG A 252 -17.27 -59.96 15.79
C ARG A 252 -15.98 -59.63 15.01
N PRO A 253 -14.91 -60.44 15.08
CA PRO A 253 -13.68 -60.16 14.34
C PRO A 253 -13.89 -60.12 12.83
N LYS A 254 -14.72 -61.01 12.28
CA LYS A 254 -15.04 -61.03 10.84
C LYS A 254 -15.88 -59.82 10.42
N TYR A 255 -16.84 -59.42 11.27
CA TYR A 255 -17.61 -58.20 11.04
C TYR A 255 -16.71 -56.96 10.98
N ASP A 256 -15.79 -56.81 11.95
CA ASP A 256 -14.89 -55.64 12.01
C ASP A 256 -13.93 -55.61 10.80
N PHE A 257 -13.41 -56.76 10.37
CA PHE A 257 -12.56 -56.88 9.18
C PHE A 257 -13.28 -56.43 7.89
N ILE A 258 -14.50 -56.92 7.68
CA ILE A 258 -15.31 -56.55 6.50
C ILE A 258 -15.66 -55.06 6.55
N THR A 259 -16.03 -54.54 7.71
CA THR A 259 -16.38 -53.13 7.89
C THR A 259 -15.19 -52.21 7.60
N GLN A 260 -13.98 -52.58 8.05
CA GLN A 260 -12.74 -51.84 7.74
C GLN A 260 -12.40 -51.88 6.24
N ALA A 261 -12.58 -53.03 5.58
CA ALA A 261 -12.35 -53.15 4.14
C ALA A 261 -13.32 -52.29 3.32
N TRP A 262 -14.58 -52.22 3.74
CA TRP A 262 -15.59 -51.35 3.11
C TRP A 262 -15.30 -49.88 3.36
N MET A 263 -14.94 -49.48 4.58
CA MET A 263 -14.55 -48.09 4.88
C MET A 263 -13.35 -47.65 4.04
N LYS A 264 -12.31 -48.47 3.91
CA LYS A 264 -11.15 -48.17 3.05
C LYS A 264 -11.50 -48.02 1.57
N LYS A 265 -12.55 -48.69 1.09
CA LYS A 265 -12.93 -48.71 -0.32
C LYS A 265 -13.81 -47.53 -0.72
N TYR A 266 -14.58 -46.98 0.21
CA TYR A 266 -15.65 -46.02 -0.10
C TYR A 266 -15.58 -44.71 0.70
N ALA A 267 -14.80 -44.64 1.78
CA ALA A 267 -14.70 -43.44 2.63
C ALA A 267 -13.32 -42.76 2.63
N MET A 268 -12.31 -43.36 1.98
CA MET A 268 -11.04 -42.73 1.59
C MET A 268 -10.98 -42.66 0.06
#